data_AF-A0AA43D2E8-F1
#
_entry.id   AF-A0AA43D2E8-F1
#
_cell.length_a   1.000
_cell.length_b   1.000
_cell.length_c   1.000
_cell.angle_alpha   90.00
_cell.angle_beta   90.00
_cell.angle_gamma   90.00
#
_symmetry.space_group_name_H-M   'P 1'
#
loop_
_entity.id
_entity.type
_entity.pdbx_description
1 polymer ?
#
loop_
_entity_poly.entity_id
_entity_poly.type
_entity_poly.pdbx_seq_one_letter_code
_entity_poly.pdbx_strand_id
1 'polypeptide(L)' 'TALMAPRERVEIAFVADNPGDWMFHCHILSHQSGGMMTAIRIV' A
#
# COMPACT_ATOMS: atom_id res chain seq x y z
N THR A 1 -5.89 1.94 -4.95
CA THR A 1 -4.78 2.84 -5.32
C THR A 1 -5.23 4.27 -5.16
N ALA A 2 -4.46 5.10 -4.45
CA ALA A 2 -4.67 6.53 -4.37
C ALA A 2 -3.40 7.23 -4.88
N LEU A 3 -3.54 8.26 -5.71
CA LEU A 3 -2.42 9.09 -6.14
C LEU A 3 -2.08 10.08 -5.02
N MET A 4 -0.79 10.26 -4.73
CA MET A 4 -0.30 11.12 -3.66
C MET A 4 0.61 12.20 -4.25
N ALA A 5 0.32 13.47 -3.99
CA ALA A 5 1.18 14.58 -4.33
C ALA A 5 2.38 14.70 -3.35
N PRO A 6 3.48 15.36 -3.76
CA PRO A 6 4.59 15.61 -2.84
C PRO A 6 4.13 16.36 -1.58
N ARG A 7 4.48 15.81 -0.40
CA ARG A 7 4.12 16.33 0.94
C ARG A 7 2.62 16.27 1.30
N GLU A 8 1.80 15.60 0.49
CA GLU A 8 0.41 15.33 0.84
C GLU A 8 0.31 14.26 1.94
N ARG A 9 -0.73 14.35 2.76
CA ARG A 9 -1.13 13.31 3.72
C ARG A 9 -2.55 12.87 3.38
N VAL A 10 -2.75 11.56 3.26
CA VAL A 10 -4.06 10.96 3.02
C VAL A 10 -4.36 9.98 4.16
N GLU A 11 -5.59 10.04 4.65
CA GLU A 11 -6.15 9.09 5.62
C GLU A 11 -6.97 8.05 4.86
N ILE A 12 -6.74 6.76 5.14
CA ILE A 12 -7.39 5.65 4.45
C ILE A 12 -8.00 4.72 5.50
N ALA A 13 -9.25 4.31 5.28
CA ALA A 13 -9.93 3.29 6.06
C ALA A 13 -10.42 2.17 5.14
N PHE A 14 -10.32 0.92 5.61
CA PHE A 14 -10.85 -0.26 4.95
C PHE A 14 -11.19 -1.34 5.99
N VAL A 15 -12.08 -2.26 5.64
CA VAL A 15 -12.36 -3.44 6.46
C VAL A 15 -11.34 -4.52 6.11
N ALA A 16 -10.64 -5.05 7.11
CA ALA A 16 -9.66 -6.13 6.96
C ALA A 16 -10.34 -7.50 7.15
N ASP A 17 -11.28 -7.86 6.27
CA ASP A 17 -12.13 -9.05 6.40
C ASP A 17 -11.64 -10.29 5.63
N ASN A 18 -10.49 -10.18 4.95
CA ASN A 18 -9.93 -11.27 4.15
C ASN A 18 -8.54 -11.70 4.67
N PRO A 19 -8.44 -12.85 5.37
CA PRO A 19 -7.18 -13.32 5.95
C PRO A 19 -6.09 -13.55 4.90
N GLY A 20 -4.84 -13.22 5.24
CA GLY A 20 -3.71 -13.41 4.34
C GLY A 20 -2.61 -12.36 4.48
N ASP A 21 -1.60 -12.47 3.61
CA ASP A 21 -0.59 -11.41 3.39
C ASP A 21 -1.01 -10.55 2.21
N TRP A 22 -1.26 -9.27 2.46
CA TRP A 22 -1.68 -8.31 1.44
C TRP A 22 -0.56 -7.36 1.10
N MET A 23 -0.29 -7.19 -0.20
CA MET A 23 0.72 -6.26 -0.68
C MET A 23 0.26 -4.81 -0.47
N PHE A 24 1.13 -4.01 0.13
CA PHE A 24 0.97 -2.56 0.24
C PHE A 24 2.21 -1.88 -0.34
N HIS A 25 2.06 -1.22 -1.49
CA HIS A 25 3.19 -0.71 -2.26
C HIS A 25 2.84 0.51 -3.10
N CYS A 26 3.87 1.21 -3.57
CA CYS A 26 3.70 2.21 -4.63
C CYS A 26 3.35 1.52 -5.95
N HIS A 27 2.39 2.08 -6.70
CA HIS A 27 1.94 1.50 -7.96
C HIS A 27 2.76 1.95 -9.18
N ILE A 28 3.86 2.67 -8.96
CA ILE A 28 4.88 2.95 -9.99
C ILE A 28 5.86 1.78 -9.99
N LEU A 29 5.92 1.03 -11.08
CA LEU A 29 6.66 -0.25 -11.17
C LEU A 29 8.14 -0.13 -10.77
N SER A 30 8.82 0.95 -11.17
CA SER A 30 10.22 1.18 -10.80
C SER A 30 10.41 1.44 -9.30
N HIS A 31 9.42 2.01 -8.62
CA HIS A 31 9.46 2.21 -7.17
C HIS A 31 9.17 0.91 -6.43
N GLN A 32 8.19 0.12 -6.91
CA GLN A 32 7.92 -1.21 -6.37
C GLN A 32 9.16 -2.11 -6.48
N SER A 33 9.75 -2.23 -7.68
CA SER A 33 10.95 -3.04 -7.89
C SER A 33 12.19 -2.49 -7.18
N GLY A 34 12.22 -1.16 -6.94
CA GLY A 34 13.19 -0.49 -6.08
C GLY A 34 12.98 -0.70 -4.58
N GLY A 35 11.95 -1.43 -4.16
CA GLY A 35 11.72 -1.82 -2.76
C GLY A 35 10.66 -1.00 -2.02
N MET A 36 9.92 -0.11 -2.68
CA MET A 36 8.82 0.66 -2.06
C MET A 36 7.55 -0.21 -1.91
N MET A 37 7.69 -1.30 -1.15
CA MET A 37 6.66 -2.30 -0.88
C MET A 37 6.77 -2.86 0.54
N THR A 38 5.65 -3.30 1.09
CA THR A 38 5.54 -4.08 2.33
C THR A 38 4.34 -5.02 2.23
N ALA A 39 4.15 -5.86 3.24
CA ALA A 39 2.98 -6.70 3.42
C ALA A 39 2.21 -6.30 4.68
N ILE A 40 0.89 -6.41 4.62
CA ILE A 40 -0.02 -6.30 5.77
C ILE A 40 -0.55 -7.70 6.04
N ARG A 41 -0.30 -8.23 7.25
CA ARG A 41 -0.88 -9.49 7.70
C ARG A 41 -2.27 -9.23 8.26
N ILE A 42 -3.27 -9.91 7.70
CA ILE A 42 -4.63 -9.99 8.26
C ILE A 42 -4.79 -11.39 8.87
N VAL A 43 -5.15 -11.43 10.15
CA VAL A 43 -5.41 -12.64 10.94
C VAL A 43 -6.87 -12.77 11.30
#